data_AF-A0A1Y0GYV8-F1
#
_entry.id   AF-A0A1Y0GYV8-F1
#
_cell.length_a   1.000
_cell.length_b   1.000
_cell.length_c   1.000
_cell.angle_alpha   90.00
_cell.angle_beta   90.00
_cell.angle_gamma   90.00
#
_symmetry.space_group_name_H-M   'P 1'
#
loop_
_entity.id
_entity.type
_entity.pdbx_description
1 polymer ?
#
loop_
_entity_poly.entity_id
_entity_poly.type
_entity_poly.pdbx_seq_one_letter_code
_entity_poly.pdbx_strand_id
1 'polypeptide(L)'
;MGTPPSQHPQDDYFQLINKFTVPDFSAQKLAQLAKSSGAKYITLTSRHHDGFSLYNTKGLSQLDITKTPTKRDIVREFTDACRAEGIVPCLYHTTLDWTDPRFKNDWKGYQQYLRESVELICSEYGPLGSVWFDGNWSKPDADWELDDLYRTVRKHQPETLIINNTGIGEEGKLVHPEIDAVTFERGHATRPVITPGSKVYTGEMCMTSNYHWGSAGNDFNMISPPQSSSTSAEPVPPAQTSS
;
A
#
# COMPACT_ATOMS: atom_id res chain seq x y z
N MET A 1 0.17 9.58 9.65
CA MET A 1 -1.29 9.64 9.34
C MET A 1 -1.58 10.97 8.68
N GLY A 2 -2.02 10.97 7.42
CA GLY A 2 -2.55 12.17 6.80
C GLY A 2 -3.82 12.60 7.53
N THR A 3 -3.93 13.87 7.88
CA THR A 3 -5.14 14.43 8.47
C THR A 3 -6.30 14.17 7.51
N PRO A 4 -7.49 13.75 7.99
CA PRO A 4 -8.69 13.79 7.18
C PRO A 4 -8.85 15.19 6.57
N PRO A 5 -9.60 15.37 5.47
CA PRO A 5 -9.96 16.69 4.96
C PRO A 5 -10.91 17.39 5.95
N SER A 6 -10.40 17.78 7.12
CA SER A 6 -11.08 18.57 8.14
C SER A 6 -10.63 20.04 8.09
N GLN A 7 -9.69 20.38 7.21
CA GLN A 7 -9.25 21.76 6.96
C GLN A 7 -9.57 22.28 5.54
N HIS A 8 -9.98 21.40 4.62
CA HIS A 8 -10.39 21.77 3.26
C HIS A 8 -11.69 21.07 2.88
N PRO A 9 -12.70 21.79 2.39
CA PRO A 9 -13.87 21.21 1.76
C PRO A 9 -13.47 20.15 0.72
N GLN A 10 -14.22 19.05 0.65
CA GLN A 10 -13.99 17.97 -0.32
C GLN A 10 -13.92 18.49 -1.77
N ASP A 11 -14.72 19.51 -2.09
CA ASP A 11 -14.70 20.17 -3.39
C ASP A 11 -13.36 20.85 -3.70
N ASP A 12 -12.71 21.47 -2.70
CA ASP A 12 -11.39 22.10 -2.87
C ASP A 12 -10.32 21.05 -3.18
N TYR A 13 -10.40 19.89 -2.52
CA TYR A 13 -9.50 18.77 -2.78
C TYR A 13 -9.70 18.24 -4.21
N PHE A 14 -10.95 18.10 -4.67
CA PHE A 14 -11.25 17.66 -6.04
C PHE A 14 -10.68 18.60 -7.11
N GLN A 15 -10.60 19.91 -6.84
CA GLN A 15 -9.99 20.85 -7.78
C GLN A 15 -8.47 20.66 -7.95
N LEU A 16 -7.78 19.98 -7.02
CA LEU A 16 -6.34 19.72 -7.12
C LEU A 16 -6.00 18.84 -8.32
N ILE A 17 -6.92 17.98 -8.79
CA ILE A 17 -6.72 17.15 -9.97
C ILE A 17 -6.37 17.97 -11.21
N ASN A 18 -6.94 19.18 -11.32
CA ASN A 18 -6.74 20.10 -12.45
C ASN A 18 -5.35 20.77 -12.42
N LYS A 19 -4.64 20.68 -11.30
CA LYS A 19 -3.30 21.27 -11.10
C LYS A 19 -2.21 20.21 -10.95
N PHE A 20 -2.57 18.94 -10.80
CA PHE A 20 -1.61 17.88 -10.53
C PHE A 20 -0.72 17.61 -11.74
N THR A 21 0.57 17.94 -11.59
CA THR A 21 1.62 17.71 -12.58
C THR A 21 2.83 17.09 -11.91
N VAL A 22 3.51 16.20 -12.63
CA VAL A 22 4.75 15.55 -12.17
C VAL A 22 5.83 15.62 -13.24
N PRO A 23 6.28 16.84 -13.64
CA PRO A 23 7.20 17.02 -14.77
C PRO A 23 8.55 16.32 -14.56
N ASP A 24 9.03 16.30 -13.31
CA ASP A 24 10.33 15.73 -12.97
C ASP A 24 10.27 14.26 -12.53
N PHE A 25 9.07 13.67 -12.45
CA PHE A 25 8.92 12.28 -12.03
C PHE A 25 9.46 11.31 -13.08
N SER A 26 10.34 10.42 -12.63
CA SER A 26 10.90 9.33 -13.41
C SER A 26 10.86 8.02 -12.63
N ALA A 27 10.05 7.08 -13.09
CA ALA A 27 10.00 5.73 -12.55
C ALA A 27 11.36 5.01 -12.66
N GLN A 28 12.11 5.24 -13.74
CA GLN A 28 13.45 4.68 -13.91
C GLN A 28 14.41 5.13 -12.80
N LYS A 29 14.44 6.44 -12.49
CA LYS A 29 15.31 6.96 -11.41
C LYS A 29 14.93 6.36 -10.06
N LEU A 30 13.63 6.16 -9.81
CA LEU A 30 13.14 5.53 -8.58
C LEU A 30 13.61 4.07 -8.47
N ALA A 31 13.45 3.28 -9.54
CA ALA A 31 13.89 1.88 -9.56
C ALA A 31 15.43 1.75 -9.43
N GLN A 32 16.19 2.64 -10.09
CA GLN A 32 17.65 2.71 -9.97
C GLN A 32 18.11 3.06 -8.56
N LEU A 33 17.42 4.00 -7.91
CA LEU A 33 17.70 4.37 -6.53
C LEU A 33 17.43 3.20 -5.58
N ALA A 34 16.32 2.48 -5.77
CA ALA A 34 16.02 1.28 -4.99
C ALA A 34 17.09 0.20 -5.16
N LYS A 35 17.53 -0.03 -6.40
CA LYS A 35 18.61 -0.98 -6.69
C LYS A 35 19.93 -0.58 -6.05
N SER A 36 20.29 0.71 -6.12
CA SER A 36 21.55 1.21 -5.55
C SER A 36 21.56 1.23 -4.02
N SER A 37 20.38 1.33 -3.39
CA SER A 37 20.25 1.17 -1.92
C SER A 37 20.30 -0.28 -1.46
N GLY A 38 20.29 -1.24 -2.38
CA GLY A 38 20.29 -2.68 -2.08
C GLY A 38 18.89 -3.27 -1.87
N ALA A 39 17.83 -2.48 -2.04
CA ALA A 39 16.45 -2.96 -1.95
C ALA A 39 16.17 -4.04 -3.02
N LYS A 40 15.31 -5.00 -2.69
CA LYS A 40 14.87 -6.07 -3.61
C LYS A 40 13.49 -5.83 -4.18
N TYR A 41 12.69 -5.04 -3.48
CA TYR A 41 11.35 -4.65 -3.86
C TYR A 41 11.10 -3.20 -3.44
N ILE A 42 10.09 -2.58 -4.05
CA ILE A 42 9.56 -1.28 -3.62
C ILE A 42 8.04 -1.29 -3.72
N THR A 43 7.38 -0.67 -2.76
CA THR A 43 5.91 -0.57 -2.69
C THR A 43 5.47 0.86 -3.04
N LEU A 44 4.66 1.02 -4.08
CA LEU A 44 4.09 2.32 -4.48
C LEU A 44 2.61 2.41 -4.08
N THR A 45 2.19 3.56 -3.54
CA THR A 45 0.78 3.87 -3.28
C THR A 45 0.01 4.03 -4.59
N SER A 46 -0.70 2.99 -5.02
CA SER A 46 -1.56 3.06 -6.22
C SER A 46 -2.80 3.93 -5.98
N ARG A 47 -3.35 3.89 -4.77
CA ARG A 47 -4.46 4.74 -4.27
C ARG A 47 -4.34 4.84 -2.75
N HIS A 48 -4.47 6.05 -2.21
CA HIS A 48 -4.51 6.30 -0.77
C HIS A 48 -5.94 6.69 -0.33
N HIS A 49 -6.17 6.86 0.98
CA HIS A 49 -7.50 7.12 1.55
C HIS A 49 -8.22 8.34 0.96
N ASP A 50 -7.48 9.28 0.39
CA ASP A 50 -8.02 10.47 -0.29
C ASP A 50 -8.69 10.16 -1.64
N GLY A 51 -8.64 8.90 -2.08
CA GLY A 51 -9.30 8.42 -3.28
C GLY A 51 -8.61 8.78 -4.60
N PHE A 52 -7.44 9.42 -4.58
CA PHE A 52 -6.72 9.70 -5.83
C PHE A 52 -5.94 8.47 -6.31
N SER A 53 -6.21 8.04 -7.54
CA SER A 53 -5.54 6.88 -8.16
C SER A 53 -4.38 7.29 -9.05
N LEU A 54 -3.20 6.73 -8.81
CA LEU A 54 -1.99 6.90 -9.64
C LEU A 54 -1.96 5.98 -10.87
N TYR A 55 -3.08 5.34 -11.18
CA TYR A 55 -3.24 4.37 -12.26
C TYR A 55 -4.51 4.67 -13.05
N ASN A 56 -4.60 4.16 -14.29
CA ASN A 56 -5.79 4.30 -15.11
C ASN A 56 -6.92 3.39 -14.59
N THR A 57 -7.91 3.98 -13.94
CA THR A 57 -9.07 3.29 -13.36
C THR A 57 -10.11 2.85 -14.39
N LYS A 58 -9.87 3.09 -15.69
CA LYS A 58 -10.78 2.75 -16.81
C LYS A 58 -12.21 3.26 -16.60
N GLY A 59 -12.35 4.40 -15.91
CA GLY A 59 -13.63 5.05 -15.64
C GLY A 59 -14.29 4.66 -14.31
N LEU A 60 -13.70 3.76 -13.52
CA LEU A 60 -14.22 3.40 -12.20
C LEU A 60 -14.19 4.57 -11.20
N SER A 61 -13.23 5.50 -11.35
CA SER A 61 -13.06 6.67 -10.47
C SER A 61 -13.03 7.97 -11.28
N GLN A 62 -13.52 9.06 -10.69
CA GLN A 62 -13.28 10.42 -11.21
C GLN A 62 -11.93 11.00 -10.75
N LEU A 63 -11.41 10.51 -9.62
CA LEU A 63 -10.08 10.84 -9.12
C LEU A 63 -9.06 9.83 -9.67
N ASP A 64 -8.54 10.16 -10.84
CA ASP A 64 -7.69 9.31 -11.67
C ASP A 64 -6.60 10.17 -12.30
N ILE A 65 -5.34 9.74 -12.20
CA ILE A 65 -4.20 10.49 -12.71
C ILE A 65 -4.25 10.76 -14.21
N THR A 66 -4.90 9.90 -14.99
CA THR A 66 -5.06 10.09 -16.43
C THR A 66 -5.99 11.25 -16.79
N LYS A 67 -6.80 11.72 -15.82
CA LYS A 67 -7.67 12.90 -15.93
C LYS A 67 -6.98 14.20 -15.52
N THR A 68 -5.75 14.13 -15.00
CA THR A 68 -4.94 15.31 -14.67
C THR A 68 -4.20 15.86 -15.91
N PRO A 69 -3.62 17.07 -15.87
CA PRO A 69 -2.73 17.55 -16.93
C PRO A 69 -1.53 16.63 -17.20
N THR A 70 -1.14 15.80 -16.23
CA THR A 70 -0.07 14.80 -16.38
C THR A 70 -0.38 13.79 -17.49
N LYS A 71 -1.63 13.29 -17.57
CA LYS A 71 -2.09 12.26 -18.54
C LYS A 71 -1.19 11.02 -18.65
N ARG A 72 -0.53 10.63 -17.55
CA ARG A 72 0.35 9.45 -17.47
C ARG A 72 -0.28 8.41 -16.56
N ASP A 73 0.06 7.14 -16.78
CA ASP A 73 -0.21 6.06 -15.85
C ASP A 73 1.06 5.78 -15.04
N ILE A 74 1.12 6.30 -13.83
CA ILE A 74 2.34 6.26 -13.00
C ILE A 74 2.58 4.86 -12.45
N VAL A 75 1.53 4.10 -12.14
CA VAL A 75 1.68 2.70 -11.73
C VAL A 75 2.22 1.85 -12.89
N ARG A 76 1.78 2.07 -14.13
CA ARG A 76 2.36 1.41 -15.31
C ARG A 76 3.87 1.68 -15.41
N GLU A 77 4.24 2.96 -15.47
CA GLU A 77 5.64 3.37 -15.58
C GLU A 77 6.50 2.81 -14.46
N PHE A 78 5.98 2.82 -13.23
CA PHE A 78 6.63 2.25 -12.05
C PHE A 78 6.88 0.75 -12.18
N THR A 79 5.84 -0.03 -12.49
CA THR A 79 5.97 -1.49 -12.57
C THR A 79 6.92 -1.92 -13.70
N ASP A 80 6.91 -1.22 -14.82
CA ASP A 80 7.79 -1.49 -15.96
C ASP A 80 9.24 -1.15 -15.63
N ALA A 81 9.50 0.01 -15.00
CA ALA A 81 10.84 0.41 -14.57
C ALA A 81 11.43 -0.53 -13.52
N CYS A 82 10.62 -0.99 -12.55
CA CYS A 82 11.05 -1.97 -11.56
C CYS A 82 11.54 -3.25 -12.24
N ARG A 83 10.75 -3.80 -13.17
CA ARG A 83 11.12 -5.02 -13.91
C ARG A 83 12.39 -4.83 -14.73
N ALA A 84 12.53 -3.69 -15.40
CA ALA A 84 13.72 -3.37 -16.18
C ALA A 84 14.99 -3.33 -15.33
N GLU A 85 14.88 -2.91 -14.06
CA GLU A 85 16.02 -2.83 -13.13
C GLU A 85 16.23 -4.09 -12.27
N GLY A 86 15.32 -5.07 -12.35
CA GLY A 86 15.36 -6.29 -11.53
C GLY A 86 14.87 -6.07 -10.09
N ILE A 87 14.01 -5.08 -9.88
CA ILE A 87 13.33 -4.79 -8.62
C ILE A 87 11.91 -5.36 -8.68
N VAL A 88 11.46 -6.02 -7.63
CA VAL A 88 10.09 -6.55 -7.55
C VAL A 88 9.11 -5.40 -7.27
N PRO A 89 8.13 -5.10 -8.15
CA PRO A 89 7.16 -4.06 -7.90
C PRO A 89 6.06 -4.55 -6.96
N CYS A 90 5.78 -3.77 -5.92
CA CYS A 90 4.67 -3.98 -5.00
C CYS A 90 3.73 -2.78 -5.03
N LEU A 91 2.44 -2.97 -4.75
CA LEU A 91 1.45 -1.88 -4.74
C LEU A 91 0.72 -1.81 -3.41
N TYR A 92 0.72 -0.62 -2.81
CA TYR A 92 -0.22 -0.28 -1.75
C TYR A 92 -1.57 0.11 -2.38
N HIS A 93 -2.67 -0.35 -1.80
CA HIS A 93 -4.02 0.03 -2.19
C HIS A 93 -4.92 0.19 -0.97
N THR A 94 -5.50 1.36 -0.79
CA THR A 94 -6.44 1.60 0.31
C THR A 94 -7.74 0.78 0.15
N THR A 95 -8.30 0.32 1.27
CA THR A 95 -9.69 -0.14 1.37
C THR A 95 -10.61 0.96 1.93
N LEU A 96 -10.04 1.99 2.57
CA LEU A 96 -10.75 3.18 3.03
C LEU A 96 -10.87 4.21 1.90
N ASP A 97 -12.01 4.89 1.80
CA ASP A 97 -12.18 6.02 0.88
C ASP A 97 -12.90 7.19 1.55
N TRP A 98 -12.25 8.35 1.56
CA TRP A 98 -12.82 9.59 2.10
C TRP A 98 -13.70 10.33 1.10
N THR A 99 -13.64 9.95 -0.18
CA THR A 99 -14.20 10.73 -1.29
C THR A 99 -15.32 10.05 -2.03
N ASP A 100 -15.34 8.71 -2.02
CA ASP A 100 -16.39 7.92 -2.65
C ASP A 100 -17.66 7.92 -1.77
N PRO A 101 -18.79 8.50 -2.24
CA PRO A 101 -20.01 8.54 -1.46
C PRO A 101 -20.57 7.14 -1.15
N ARG A 102 -20.23 6.12 -1.94
CA ARG A 102 -20.64 4.72 -1.68
C ARG A 102 -20.07 4.23 -0.34
N PHE A 103 -18.87 4.65 0.05
CA PHE A 103 -18.24 4.23 1.31
C PHE A 103 -19.11 4.51 2.55
N LYS A 104 -19.91 5.59 2.49
CA LYS A 104 -20.86 5.98 3.53
C LYS A 104 -22.28 5.52 3.23
N ASN A 105 -22.73 5.68 1.99
CA ASN A 105 -24.16 5.62 1.65
C ASN A 105 -24.58 4.30 0.96
N ASP A 106 -23.62 3.53 0.42
CA ASP A 106 -23.87 2.30 -0.32
C ASP A 106 -22.70 1.31 -0.13
N TRP A 107 -22.71 0.62 1.01
CA TRP A 107 -21.62 -0.28 1.39
C TRP A 107 -21.38 -1.39 0.37
N LYS A 108 -22.45 -2.01 -0.14
CA LYS A 108 -22.34 -3.10 -1.13
C LYS A 108 -21.79 -2.58 -2.46
N GLY A 109 -22.24 -1.42 -2.92
CA GLY A 109 -21.67 -0.77 -4.11
C GLY A 109 -20.21 -0.39 -3.93
N TYR A 110 -19.80 0.02 -2.72
CA TYR A 110 -18.38 0.28 -2.42
C TYR A 110 -17.54 -1.00 -2.42
N GLN A 111 -18.03 -2.09 -1.84
CA GLN A 111 -17.33 -3.38 -1.84
C GLN A 111 -17.14 -3.91 -3.26
N GLN A 112 -18.16 -3.77 -4.12
CA GLN A 112 -18.04 -4.09 -5.54
C GLN A 112 -16.97 -3.23 -6.22
N TYR A 113 -17.03 -1.91 -6.04
CA TYR A 113 -16.03 -0.99 -6.58
C TYR A 113 -14.61 -1.33 -6.15
N LEU A 114 -14.41 -1.62 -4.86
CA LEU A 114 -13.10 -1.99 -4.32
C LEU A 114 -12.56 -3.25 -5.00
N ARG A 115 -13.40 -4.28 -5.19
CA ARG A 115 -13.00 -5.49 -5.93
C ARG A 115 -12.67 -5.21 -7.39
N GLU A 116 -13.44 -4.38 -8.08
CA GLU A 116 -13.17 -4.00 -9.48
C GLU A 116 -11.86 -3.20 -9.60
N SER A 117 -11.61 -2.28 -8.66
CA SER A 117 -10.36 -1.51 -8.54
C SER A 117 -9.15 -2.43 -8.31
N VAL A 118 -9.29 -3.41 -7.41
CA VAL A 118 -8.24 -4.40 -7.11
C VAL A 118 -8.02 -5.36 -8.28
N GLU A 119 -9.08 -5.79 -8.95
CA GLU A 119 -9.01 -6.61 -10.16
C GLU A 119 -8.18 -5.91 -11.23
N LEU A 120 -8.40 -4.61 -11.47
CA LEU A 120 -7.61 -3.84 -12.44
C LEU A 120 -6.12 -3.80 -12.10
N ILE A 121 -5.75 -3.50 -10.84
CA ILE A 121 -4.32 -3.44 -10.49
C ILE A 121 -3.66 -4.82 -10.61
N CYS A 122 -4.41 -5.90 -10.35
CA CYS A 122 -3.91 -7.26 -10.44
C CYS A 122 -3.88 -7.80 -11.87
N SER A 123 -4.81 -7.44 -12.75
CA SER A 123 -4.89 -8.00 -14.10
C SER A 123 -4.06 -7.21 -15.12
N GLU A 124 -3.97 -5.89 -14.96
CA GLU A 124 -3.40 -5.03 -15.99
C GLU A 124 -1.91 -4.77 -15.76
N TYR A 125 -1.41 -4.80 -14.53
CA TYR A 125 -0.09 -4.26 -14.21
C TYR A 125 1.06 -5.25 -14.25
N GLY A 126 0.82 -6.48 -14.74
CA GLY A 126 1.79 -7.58 -14.78
C GLY A 126 2.06 -8.15 -13.37
N PRO A 127 3.00 -9.12 -13.23
CA PRO A 127 3.26 -9.77 -11.94
C PRO A 127 3.67 -8.78 -10.85
N LEU A 128 3.05 -8.89 -9.67
CA LEU A 128 3.33 -8.06 -8.49
C LEU A 128 3.98 -8.89 -7.38
N GLY A 129 4.86 -8.28 -6.59
CA GLY A 129 5.42 -8.89 -5.38
C GLY A 129 4.41 -8.95 -4.25
N SER A 130 3.68 -7.84 -4.03
CA SER A 130 2.61 -7.77 -3.06
C SER A 130 1.50 -6.78 -3.46
N VAL A 131 0.31 -7.02 -2.93
CA VAL A 131 -0.74 -6.01 -2.75
C VAL A 131 -0.87 -5.74 -1.26
N TRP A 132 -0.59 -4.50 -0.87
CA TRP A 132 -0.53 -4.04 0.50
C TRP A 132 -1.76 -3.18 0.82
N PHE A 133 -2.70 -3.76 1.55
CA PHE A 133 -3.96 -3.13 1.92
C PHE A 133 -3.86 -2.33 3.21
N ASP A 134 -4.69 -1.30 3.32
CA ASP A 134 -4.79 -0.46 4.51
C ASP A 134 -6.13 0.27 4.57
N GLY A 135 -6.63 0.50 5.77
CA GLY A 135 -7.87 1.25 6.00
C GLY A 135 -9.02 0.44 6.60
N ASN A 136 -8.90 -0.89 6.75
CA ASN A 136 -9.96 -1.72 7.32
C ASN A 136 -10.36 -1.28 8.74
N TRP A 137 -9.39 -0.77 9.50
CA TRP A 137 -9.56 -0.21 10.85
C TRP A 137 -10.57 0.94 10.90
N SER A 138 -10.91 1.57 9.77
CA SER A 138 -11.91 2.65 9.71
C SER A 138 -13.35 2.19 9.94
N LYS A 139 -13.65 0.90 9.75
CA LYS A 139 -14.94 0.27 10.02
C LYS A 139 -14.70 -1.08 10.71
N PRO A 140 -14.39 -1.09 12.01
CA PRO A 140 -13.97 -2.31 12.72
C PRO A 140 -15.05 -3.40 12.77
N ASP A 141 -16.33 -3.00 12.76
CA ASP A 141 -17.46 -3.93 12.84
C ASP A 141 -18.06 -4.28 11.46
N ALA A 142 -17.50 -3.75 10.37
CA ALA A 142 -18.01 -4.03 9.03
C ALA A 142 -17.42 -5.32 8.45
N ASP A 143 -18.28 -6.08 7.76
CA ASP A 143 -17.81 -7.12 6.86
C ASP A 143 -17.22 -6.46 5.60
N TRP A 144 -15.90 -6.61 5.43
CA TRP A 144 -15.14 -6.11 4.29
C TRP A 144 -15.16 -7.06 3.08
N GLU A 145 -15.83 -8.21 3.17
CA GLU A 145 -15.85 -9.27 2.13
C GLU A 145 -14.42 -9.68 1.72
N LEU A 146 -13.54 -9.87 2.72
CA LEU A 146 -12.12 -10.15 2.50
C LEU A 146 -11.87 -11.46 1.74
N ASP A 147 -12.69 -12.48 1.95
CA ASP A 147 -12.62 -13.72 1.17
C ASP A 147 -12.77 -13.46 -0.33
N ASP A 148 -13.72 -12.60 -0.72
CA ASP A 148 -13.94 -12.26 -2.13
C ASP A 148 -12.85 -11.33 -2.66
N LEU A 149 -12.42 -10.35 -1.86
CA LEU A 149 -11.33 -9.44 -2.22
C LEU A 149 -10.02 -10.20 -2.48
N TYR A 150 -9.66 -11.11 -1.57
CA TYR A 150 -8.43 -11.88 -1.68
C TYR A 150 -8.52 -12.96 -2.76
N ARG A 151 -9.70 -13.55 -2.99
CA ARG A 151 -9.94 -14.41 -4.15
C ARG A 151 -9.71 -13.68 -5.46
N THR A 152 -10.11 -12.41 -5.56
CA THR A 152 -9.82 -11.58 -6.74
C THR A 152 -8.31 -11.42 -6.95
N VAL A 153 -7.53 -11.16 -5.88
CA VAL A 153 -6.06 -11.11 -5.97
C VAL A 153 -5.52 -12.46 -6.45
N ARG A 154 -5.85 -13.55 -5.77
CA ARG A 154 -5.36 -14.91 -6.10
C ARG A 154 -5.71 -15.37 -7.51
N LYS A 155 -6.88 -14.96 -8.03
CA LYS A 155 -7.33 -15.27 -9.40
C LYS A 155 -6.37 -14.74 -10.46
N HIS A 156 -5.84 -13.53 -10.26
CA HIS A 156 -4.98 -12.85 -11.25
C HIS A 156 -3.49 -12.95 -10.91
N GLN A 157 -3.18 -13.11 -9.62
CA GLN A 157 -1.86 -12.99 -9.05
C GLN A 157 -1.66 -14.07 -7.96
N PRO A 158 -1.59 -15.37 -8.34
CA PRO A 158 -1.56 -16.48 -7.38
C PRO A 158 -0.35 -16.44 -6.42
N GLU A 159 0.78 -15.91 -6.89
CA GLU A 159 2.06 -15.84 -6.14
C GLU A 159 2.27 -14.51 -5.40
N THR A 160 1.41 -13.51 -5.60
CA THR A 160 1.55 -12.19 -4.99
C THR A 160 1.23 -12.22 -3.51
N LEU A 161 2.06 -11.59 -2.68
CA LEU A 161 1.78 -11.51 -1.25
C LEU A 161 0.58 -10.60 -0.97
N ILE A 162 -0.37 -11.07 -0.17
CA ILE A 162 -1.48 -10.28 0.35
C ILE A 162 -1.08 -9.80 1.74
N ILE A 163 -1.01 -8.49 1.92
CA ILE A 163 -0.67 -7.85 3.19
C ILE A 163 -1.82 -6.91 3.54
N ASN A 164 -2.21 -6.85 4.81
CA ASN A 164 -3.25 -5.92 5.27
C ASN A 164 -2.83 -5.29 6.59
N ASN A 165 -2.68 -3.98 6.58
CA ASN A 165 -2.21 -3.22 7.72
C ASN A 165 -3.26 -3.15 8.83
N THR A 166 -2.81 -3.42 10.04
CA THR A 166 -3.63 -3.34 11.25
C THR A 166 -3.43 -2.04 12.03
N GLY A 167 -2.48 -1.20 11.61
CA GLY A 167 -2.23 0.12 12.19
C GLY A 167 -1.42 0.12 13.48
N ILE A 168 -1.11 1.33 13.97
CA ILE A 168 -0.37 1.59 15.20
C ILE A 168 -1.24 1.24 16.41
N GLY A 169 -1.21 -0.01 16.86
CA GLY A 169 -1.97 -0.48 18.01
C GLY A 169 -2.33 -1.97 17.96
N GLU A 170 -2.39 -2.54 16.76
CA GLU A 170 -2.72 -3.96 16.53
C GLU A 170 -1.59 -4.69 15.79
N GLU A 171 -0.34 -4.31 16.10
CA GLU A 171 0.86 -4.77 15.41
C GLU A 171 1.05 -6.30 15.48
N GLY A 172 1.42 -6.89 14.34
CA GLY A 172 1.67 -8.31 14.21
C GLY A 172 0.43 -9.20 14.34
N LYS A 173 -0.78 -8.63 14.26
CA LYS A 173 -2.05 -9.37 14.36
C LYS A 173 -2.43 -9.99 13.01
N LEU A 174 -2.69 -11.29 13.01
CA LEU A 174 -3.27 -11.97 11.86
C LEU A 174 -4.78 -11.72 11.83
N VAL A 175 -5.26 -11.04 10.78
CA VAL A 175 -6.69 -10.67 10.64
C VAL A 175 -7.44 -11.52 9.63
N HIS A 176 -6.74 -12.33 8.83
CA HIS A 176 -7.34 -13.23 7.84
C HIS A 176 -6.37 -14.35 7.45
N PRO A 177 -6.83 -15.61 7.25
CA PRO A 177 -5.94 -16.73 6.91
C PRO A 177 -5.23 -16.60 5.55
N GLU A 178 -5.78 -15.83 4.61
CA GLU A 178 -5.16 -15.59 3.29
C GLU A 178 -4.01 -14.57 3.30
N ILE A 179 -3.78 -13.86 4.42
CA ILE A 179 -2.70 -12.87 4.54
C ILE A 179 -1.34 -13.58 4.66
N ASP A 180 -0.36 -13.06 3.92
CA ASP A 180 0.99 -13.61 3.83
C ASP A 180 2.00 -12.89 4.73
N ALA A 181 1.68 -11.69 5.20
CA ALA A 181 2.50 -10.96 6.16
C ALA A 181 1.67 -10.13 7.13
N VAL A 182 2.08 -10.12 8.40
CA VAL A 182 1.58 -9.16 9.40
C VAL A 182 2.47 -7.93 9.43
N THR A 183 1.92 -6.78 9.82
CA THR A 183 2.61 -5.49 9.78
C THR A 183 2.97 -4.98 11.17
N PHE A 184 4.06 -4.22 11.25
CA PHE A 184 4.48 -3.46 12.42
C PHE A 184 4.69 -1.99 11.99
N GLU A 185 3.67 -1.15 12.15
CA GLU A 185 3.70 0.24 11.67
C GLU A 185 4.45 1.14 12.65
N ARG A 186 5.61 1.64 12.23
CA ARG A 186 6.54 2.42 13.07
C ARG A 186 7.01 1.65 14.33
N GLY A 187 6.86 0.33 14.31
CA GLY A 187 7.19 -0.59 15.39
C GLY A 187 8.22 -1.63 14.96
N HIS A 188 8.66 -2.42 15.93
CA HIS A 188 9.61 -3.52 15.73
C HIS A 188 8.88 -4.86 15.79
N ALA A 189 9.36 -5.84 15.03
CA ALA A 189 8.88 -7.21 15.14
C ALA A 189 9.25 -7.78 16.53
N THR A 190 8.30 -7.80 17.45
CA THR A 190 8.52 -8.21 18.85
C THR A 190 8.40 -9.72 19.09
N ARG A 191 7.97 -10.49 18.09
CA ARG A 191 7.81 -11.94 18.17
C ARG A 191 8.12 -12.61 16.83
N PRO A 192 8.72 -13.82 16.81
CA PRO A 192 8.78 -14.62 15.60
C PRO A 192 7.36 -14.84 15.08
N VAL A 193 7.15 -14.48 13.82
CA VAL A 193 5.87 -14.66 13.15
C VAL A 193 5.84 -16.08 12.60
N ILE A 194 5.56 -17.05 13.46
CA ILE A 194 5.43 -18.47 13.08
C ILE A 194 4.19 -19.01 13.79
N THR A 195 3.12 -19.28 13.04
CA THR A 195 2.02 -20.11 13.56
C THR A 195 2.24 -21.55 13.11
N PRO A 196 2.40 -22.50 14.04
CA PRO A 196 2.47 -23.92 13.71
C PRO A 196 1.19 -24.39 12.98
N GLY A 197 1.35 -25.00 11.81
CA GLY A 197 0.25 -25.60 11.05
C GLY A 197 -0.50 -24.66 10.07
N SER A 198 -0.11 -23.40 9.97
CA SER A 198 -0.61 -22.48 8.92
C SER A 198 0.41 -22.26 7.81
N LYS A 199 0.00 -21.57 6.73
CA LYS A 199 0.95 -20.93 5.80
C LYS A 199 1.98 -20.15 6.62
N VAL A 200 3.26 -20.27 6.30
CA VAL A 200 4.30 -19.42 6.91
C VAL A 200 3.98 -17.99 6.48
N TYR A 201 3.62 -17.13 7.44
CA TYR A 201 3.45 -15.70 7.17
C TYR A 201 4.63 -14.94 7.78
N THR A 202 5.12 -13.93 7.06
CA THR A 202 6.27 -13.12 7.50
C THR A 202 5.82 -11.92 8.32
N GLY A 203 6.75 -11.23 8.97
CA GLY A 203 6.52 -9.89 9.51
C GLY A 203 7.12 -8.84 8.58
N GLU A 204 6.40 -7.77 8.31
CA GLU A 204 6.94 -6.58 7.62
C GLU A 204 6.87 -5.37 8.55
N MET A 205 8.03 -4.73 8.78
CA MET A 205 8.12 -3.47 9.49
C MET A 205 8.10 -2.33 8.48
N CYS A 206 7.22 -1.35 8.66
CA CYS A 206 7.23 -0.14 7.86
C CYS A 206 7.61 1.06 8.73
N MET A 207 8.61 1.82 8.28
CA MET A 207 9.18 2.95 9.00
C MET A 207 9.23 4.18 8.11
N THR A 208 9.05 5.36 8.71
CA THR A 208 9.23 6.65 8.04
C THR A 208 10.65 7.17 8.26
N SER A 209 11.23 7.80 7.23
CA SER A 209 12.53 8.46 7.37
C SER A 209 12.45 9.76 8.19
N ASN A 210 11.27 10.38 8.26
CA ASN A 210 10.95 11.50 9.16
C ASN A 210 9.64 11.19 9.91
N TYR A 211 8.82 12.18 10.27
CA TYR A 211 7.53 11.93 10.93
C TYR A 211 6.38 11.60 9.96
N HIS A 212 6.58 11.73 8.66
CA HIS A 212 5.51 11.71 7.66
C HIS A 212 5.69 10.60 6.61
N TRP A 213 4.58 9.96 6.24
CA TRP A 213 4.54 9.04 5.10
C TRP A 213 4.49 9.79 3.76
N GLY A 214 3.67 10.85 3.69
CA GLY A 214 3.61 11.75 2.55
C GLY A 214 4.65 12.86 2.64
N SER A 215 4.82 13.60 1.53
CA SER A 215 5.73 14.75 1.49
C SER A 215 5.27 15.84 2.47
N ALA A 216 6.16 16.25 3.37
CA ALA A 216 5.96 17.34 4.31
C ALA A 216 7.13 18.32 4.18
N GLY A 217 6.93 19.43 3.44
CA GLY A 217 8.01 20.35 3.05
C GLY A 217 8.72 21.07 4.21
N ASN A 218 8.17 21.00 5.42
CA ASN A 218 8.72 21.62 6.62
C ASN A 218 9.13 20.60 7.71
N ASP A 219 9.16 19.31 7.39
CA ASP A 219 9.65 18.29 8.32
C ASP A 219 11.12 17.93 8.04
N PHE A 220 12.00 18.49 8.86
CA PHE A 220 13.44 18.27 8.78
C PHE A 220 13.93 17.22 9.80
N ASN A 221 13.03 16.57 10.54
CA ASN A 221 13.40 15.60 11.57
C ASN A 221 13.68 14.22 10.97
N MET A 222 14.80 14.11 10.26
CA MET A 222 15.22 12.87 9.60
C MET A 222 15.92 11.92 10.58
N ILE A 223 15.59 10.62 10.50
CA ILE A 223 16.40 9.58 11.13
C ILE A 223 17.77 9.49 10.45
N SER A 224 18.81 9.24 11.23
CA SER A 224 20.17 9.08 10.71
C SER A 224 20.39 7.70 10.05
N PRO A 225 21.35 7.56 9.12
CA PRO A 225 21.67 6.26 8.51
C PRO A 225 21.99 5.14 9.53
N PRO A 226 22.72 5.41 10.64
CA PRO A 226 22.92 4.40 11.68
C PRO A 226 21.62 3.94 12.35
N GLN A 227 20.69 4.87 12.65
CA GLN A 227 19.39 4.52 13.23
C GLN A 227 18.55 3.65 12.29
N SER A 228 18.60 3.93 10.98
CA SER A 228 17.94 3.11 9.96
C SER A 228 18.58 1.72 9.78
N SER A 229 19.90 1.62 9.99
CA SER A 229 20.61 0.34 9.92
C SER A 229 20.29 -0.54 11.13
N SER A 230 20.18 0.05 12.33
CA SER A 230 19.84 -0.70 13.55
C SER A 230 18.44 -1.30 13.53
N THR A 231 17.46 -0.64 12.91
CA THR A 231 16.10 -1.20 12.74
C THR A 231 16.06 -2.37 11.75
N SER A 232 17.00 -2.41 10.80
CA SER A 232 17.11 -3.46 9.78
C SER A 232 17.93 -4.68 10.23
N ALA A 233 18.69 -4.55 11.33
CA ALA A 233 19.72 -5.50 11.75
C ALA A 233 19.37 -6.28 13.03
N GLU A 234 18.20 -6.07 13.64
CA GLU A 234 17.81 -6.86 14.82
C GLU A 234 17.58 -8.33 14.40
N PRO A 235 18.36 -9.28 14.94
CA PRO A 235 18.25 -10.69 14.56
C PRO A 235 16.90 -11.25 15.01
N VAL A 236 16.19 -11.92 14.10
CA VAL A 236 15.06 -12.77 14.46
C VAL A 236 15.60 -13.85 15.41
N PRO A 237 15.16 -13.90 16.69
CA PRO A 237 15.67 -14.92 17.61
C PRO A 237 15.29 -16.30 17.08
N PRO A 238 16.19 -17.30 17.15
CA PRO A 238 15.90 -18.63 16.65
C PRO A 238 14.64 -19.19 17.32
N ALA A 239 13.79 -19.84 16.53
CA ALA A 239 12.59 -20.49 17.03
C ALA A 239 12.99 -21.46 18.15
N GLN A 240 12.46 -21.24 19.36
CA GLN A 240 12.62 -22.20 20.45
C GLN A 240 11.87 -23.47 20.04
N THR A 241 12.62 -24.50 19.65
CA THR A 241 12.08 -25.85 19.51
C THR A 241 11.82 -26.36 20.93
N SER A 242 10.55 -26.51 21.28
CA SER A 242 10.18 -27.30 22.45
C SER A 242 10.45 -28.76 22.12
N SER A 243 11.33 -29.38 22.91
CA SER A 243 11.59 -30.82 22.96
C SER A 243 10.67 -31.50 23.96
#